data_AF-A0A956KLM4-F1
#
_entry.id   AF-A0A956KLM4-F1
#
_cell.length_a   1.000
_cell.length_b   1.000
_cell.length_c   1.000
_cell.angle_alpha   90.00
_cell.angle_beta   90.00
_cell.angle_gamma   90.00
#
_symmetry.space_group_name_H-M   'P 1'
#
loop_
_entity.id
_entity.type
_entity.pdbx_description
1 polymer ?
#
loop_
_entity_poly.entity_id
_entity_poly.type
_entity_poly.pdbx_seq_one_letter_code
_entity_poly.pdbx_strand_id
1 'polypeptide(L)'
;MTTPAPIPASLRARLQGFAVADGATAWRELVITLSALSLGWTCIAWASVRAPGLALLLAVPNGLMLMRAFIIQHDCGHGSFLPGRVANDRLGTFLGLLTLAPYHYWRRNHAHHHVAHGNLDAEQLGGLDTLTVAAYRRSSPLARLSYRIYRRPLVLVSVGPIYQWLLKHRLPLDIPTSWRREWMSVLLGDLVIAAAVTIAYFSGGWSAVATLAFVYLPSVLVAFGVGIWLFYIQHQFPGAYWRRREDWSFDEAGLYGSSF
;
A
#
# COMPACT_ATOMS: atom_id res chain seq x y z
N MET A 1 -9.75 22.26 -24.16
CA MET A 1 -8.98 21.86 -22.96
C MET A 1 -7.60 22.46 -23.11
N THR A 2 -7.26 23.41 -22.25
CA THR A 2 -5.93 24.05 -22.23
C THR A 2 -4.92 23.04 -21.72
N THR A 3 -3.90 22.74 -22.52
CA THR A 3 -2.70 22.03 -22.06
C THR A 3 -2.13 22.80 -20.86
N PRO A 4 -1.87 22.16 -19.70
CA PRO A 4 -1.17 22.82 -18.61
C PRO A 4 0.20 23.29 -19.12
N ALA A 5 0.61 24.48 -18.69
CA ALA A 5 1.92 25.01 -19.07
C ALA A 5 3.03 24.12 -18.48
N PRO A 6 4.10 23.82 -19.24
CA PRO A 6 5.17 22.96 -18.76
C PRO A 6 5.78 23.51 -17.48
N ILE A 7 5.91 22.63 -16.48
CA ILE A 7 6.51 22.96 -15.20
C ILE A 7 8.00 23.26 -15.45
N PRO A 8 8.50 24.48 -15.16
CA PRO A 8 9.89 24.79 -15.39
C PRO A 8 10.75 23.97 -14.41
N ALA A 9 12.01 23.67 -14.78
CA ALA A 9 13.06 23.15 -13.88
C ALA A 9 13.14 23.90 -12.52
N SER A 10 12.58 25.12 -12.47
CA SER A 10 12.35 25.92 -11.28
C SER A 10 11.47 25.29 -10.19
N LEU A 11 10.52 24.39 -10.48
CA LEU A 11 9.61 23.91 -9.42
C LEU A 11 10.33 23.02 -8.41
N ARG A 12 11.08 22.02 -8.89
CA ARG A 12 11.87 21.15 -8.00
C ARG A 12 12.87 21.98 -7.19
N ALA A 13 13.53 22.96 -7.81
CA ALA A 13 14.43 23.88 -7.13
C ALA A 13 13.71 24.73 -6.06
N ARG A 14 12.51 25.24 -6.35
CA ARG A 14 11.68 26.01 -5.38
C ARG A 14 11.19 25.14 -4.22
N LEU A 15 10.95 23.85 -4.45
CA LEU A 15 10.45 22.92 -3.44
C LEU A 15 11.55 22.26 -2.60
N GLN A 16 12.83 22.35 -3.00
CA GLN A 16 13.94 21.70 -2.29
C GLN A 16 14.00 22.06 -0.80
N GLY A 17 13.72 23.33 -0.44
CA GLY A 17 13.71 23.77 0.96
C GLY A 17 12.63 23.11 1.81
N PHE A 18 11.55 22.60 1.20
CA PHE A 18 10.47 21.87 1.86
C PHE A 18 10.68 20.35 1.82
N ALA A 19 11.63 19.86 1.04
CA ALA A 19 11.95 18.44 0.87
C ALA A 19 13.02 17.96 1.87
N VAL A 20 12.99 18.47 3.10
CA VAL A 20 13.96 18.14 4.15
C VAL A 20 13.26 17.35 5.25
N ALA A 21 13.78 16.17 5.56
CA ALA A 21 13.24 15.34 6.63
C ALA A 21 13.57 15.94 8.02
N ASP A 22 12.55 16.04 8.86
CA ASP A 22 12.70 16.36 10.29
C ASP A 22 12.70 15.05 11.10
N GLY A 23 13.89 14.65 11.56
CA GLY A 23 14.05 13.41 12.32
C GLY A 23 13.29 13.39 13.65
N ALA A 24 13.16 14.53 14.35
CA ALA A 24 12.46 14.58 15.63
C ALA A 24 10.95 14.37 15.43
N THR A 25 10.38 15.04 14.44
CA THR A 25 8.99 14.83 14.03
C THR A 25 8.77 13.40 13.55
N ALA A 26 9.64 12.87 12.68
CA ALA A 26 9.54 11.50 12.17
C ALA A 26 9.51 10.44 13.31
N TRP A 27 10.42 10.55 14.28
CA TRP A 27 10.44 9.64 15.43
C TRP A 27 9.22 9.77 16.32
N ARG A 28 8.74 11.00 16.56
CA ARG A 28 7.51 11.23 17.32
C ARG A 28 6.31 10.55 16.65
N GLU A 29 6.12 10.77 15.35
CA GLU A 29 5.00 10.18 14.61
C GLU A 29 5.09 8.65 14.57
N LEU A 30 6.30 8.09 14.45
CA LEU A 30 6.52 6.66 14.53
C LEU A 30 6.17 6.09 15.91
N VAL A 31 6.66 6.70 16.99
CA VAL A 31 6.39 6.24 18.36
C VAL A 31 4.90 6.30 18.69
N ILE A 32 4.21 7.40 18.31
CA ILE A 32 2.77 7.53 18.49
C ILE A 32 2.04 6.40 17.74
N THR A 33 2.40 6.17 16.48
CA THR A 33 1.75 5.16 15.63
C THR A 33 1.95 3.75 16.18
N LEU A 34 3.18 3.38 16.52
CA LEU A 34 3.49 2.04 17.04
C LEU A 34 2.90 1.82 18.44
N SER A 35 2.92 2.82 19.31
CA SER A 35 2.33 2.71 20.65
C SER A 35 0.81 2.55 20.57
N ALA A 36 0.14 3.32 19.71
CA ALA A 36 -1.29 3.20 19.47
C ALA A 36 -1.66 1.83 18.89
N LEU A 37 -0.86 1.31 17.96
CA LEU A 37 -1.04 -0.04 17.40
C LEU A 37 -0.89 -1.14 18.44
N SER A 38 0.18 -1.07 19.24
CA SER A 38 0.42 -2.06 20.30
C SER A 38 -0.71 -2.01 21.35
N LEU A 39 -1.15 -0.82 21.75
CA LEU A 39 -2.28 -0.66 22.66
C LEU A 39 -3.57 -1.22 22.04
N GLY A 40 -3.86 -0.89 20.78
CA GLY A 40 -5.04 -1.36 20.07
C GLY A 40 -5.08 -2.88 19.96
N TRP A 41 -4.01 -3.53 19.50
CA TRP A 41 -3.95 -5.00 19.48
C TRP A 41 -4.04 -5.63 20.87
N THR A 42 -3.49 -5.00 21.91
CA THR A 42 -3.62 -5.49 23.29
C THR A 42 -5.08 -5.43 23.75
N CYS A 43 -5.80 -4.33 23.48
CA CYS A 43 -7.22 -4.20 23.79
C CYS A 43 -8.08 -5.19 22.99
N ILE A 44 -7.79 -5.39 21.70
CA ILE A 44 -8.48 -6.37 20.84
C ILE A 44 -8.25 -7.79 21.36
N ALA A 45 -7.01 -8.13 21.73
CA ALA A 45 -6.68 -9.44 22.30
C ALA A 45 -7.36 -9.70 23.64
N TRP A 46 -7.44 -8.68 24.51
CA TRP A 46 -8.18 -8.79 25.76
C TRP A 46 -9.70 -8.96 25.54
N ALA A 47 -10.26 -8.27 24.53
CA ALA A 47 -11.67 -8.31 24.20
C ALA A 47 -12.09 -9.57 23.41
N SER A 48 -11.18 -10.19 22.65
CA SER A 48 -11.51 -11.28 21.72
C SER A 48 -12.20 -12.48 22.38
N VAL A 49 -11.85 -12.79 23.62
CA VAL A 49 -12.40 -13.91 24.39
C VAL A 49 -13.75 -13.59 25.01
N ARG A 50 -13.97 -12.34 25.45
CA ARG A 50 -15.13 -11.95 26.28
C ARG A 50 -16.20 -11.17 25.53
N ALA A 51 -15.78 -10.41 24.53
CA ALA A 51 -16.61 -9.47 23.78
C ALA A 51 -16.10 -9.36 22.33
N PRO A 52 -16.21 -10.42 21.51
CA PRO A 52 -15.68 -10.44 20.15
C PRO A 52 -16.24 -9.32 19.26
N GLY A 53 -17.49 -8.88 19.48
CA GLY A 53 -18.04 -7.71 18.79
C GLY A 53 -17.31 -6.41 19.11
N LEU A 54 -16.91 -6.20 20.37
CA LEU A 54 -16.07 -5.06 20.77
C LEU A 54 -14.67 -5.17 20.17
N ALA A 55 -14.10 -6.37 20.12
CA ALA A 55 -12.81 -6.61 19.48
C ALA A 55 -12.82 -6.22 17.98
N LEU A 56 -13.89 -6.57 17.25
CA LEU A 56 -14.07 -6.14 15.86
C LEU A 56 -14.27 -4.62 15.73
N LEU A 57 -15.01 -3.99 16.65
CA LEU A 57 -15.17 -2.54 16.66
C LEU A 57 -13.83 -1.83 16.89
N LEU A 58 -13.00 -2.32 17.82
CA LEU A 58 -11.66 -1.79 18.11
C LEU A 58 -10.67 -2.02 16.96
N ALA A 59 -10.89 -3.05 16.13
CA ALA A 59 -10.07 -3.28 14.95
C ALA A 59 -10.20 -2.17 13.89
N VAL A 60 -11.29 -1.39 13.89
CA VAL A 60 -11.47 -0.26 12.97
C VAL A 60 -10.43 0.85 13.23
N PRO A 61 -10.39 1.51 14.40
CA PRO A 61 -9.38 2.53 14.67
C PRO A 61 -7.95 1.96 14.67
N ASN A 62 -7.76 0.71 15.10
CA ASN A 62 -6.45 0.07 15.03
C ASN A 62 -5.99 -0.17 13.58
N GLY A 63 -6.91 -0.55 12.69
CA GLY A 63 -6.65 -0.66 11.25
C GLY A 63 -6.31 0.68 10.60
N LEU A 64 -6.90 1.79 11.05
CA LEU A 64 -6.49 3.13 10.60
C LEU A 64 -5.06 3.48 11.04
N MET A 65 -4.67 3.08 12.25
CA MET A 65 -3.27 3.24 12.69
C MET A 65 -2.33 2.31 11.93
N LEU A 66 -2.79 1.14 11.50
CA LEU A 66 -1.99 0.24 10.68
C LEU A 66 -1.82 0.79 9.26
N MET A 67 -2.86 1.42 8.70
CA MET A 67 -2.76 2.21 7.48
C MET A 67 -1.75 3.34 7.65
N ARG A 68 -1.77 4.05 8.79
CA ARG A 68 -0.78 5.08 9.09
C ARG A 68 0.66 4.52 9.14
N ALA A 69 0.87 3.34 9.71
CA ALA A 69 2.17 2.66 9.65
C ALA A 69 2.58 2.33 8.21
N PHE A 70 1.63 1.94 7.36
CA PHE A 70 1.89 1.75 5.92
C PHE A 70 2.22 3.08 5.21
N ILE A 71 1.58 4.20 5.55
CA ILE A 71 1.95 5.52 5.02
C ILE A 71 3.39 5.89 5.41
N ILE A 72 3.81 5.60 6.65
CA ILE A 72 5.20 5.80 7.08
C ILE A 72 6.15 4.90 6.27
N GLN A 73 5.79 3.63 6.06
CA GLN A 73 6.54 2.72 5.19
C GLN A 73 6.63 3.23 3.75
N HIS A 74 5.54 3.80 3.23
CA HIS A 74 5.47 4.40 1.91
C HIS A 74 6.48 5.56 1.77
N ASP A 75 6.52 6.46 2.75
CA ASP A 75 7.46 7.58 2.78
C ASP A 75 8.91 7.11 2.96
N CYS A 76 9.12 6.03 3.69
CA CYS A 76 10.42 5.34 3.72
C CYS A 76 10.81 4.83 2.31
N GLY A 77 9.85 4.31 1.54
CA GLY A 77 10.05 3.85 0.16
C GLY A 77 10.57 4.95 -0.76
N HIS A 78 10.08 6.17 -0.58
CA HIS A 78 10.56 7.39 -1.25
C HIS A 78 11.88 7.92 -0.67
N GLY A 79 12.21 7.52 0.55
CA GLY A 79 13.39 7.98 1.29
C GLY A 79 13.20 9.37 1.90
N SER A 80 11.96 9.78 2.16
CA SER A 80 11.59 11.10 2.67
C SER A 80 11.27 11.13 4.16
N PHE A 81 10.99 9.97 4.78
CA PHE A 81 10.55 9.93 6.18
C PHE A 81 11.69 10.24 7.17
N LEU A 82 12.85 9.61 7.00
CA LEU A 82 14.06 9.86 7.80
C LEU A 82 15.14 10.57 6.96
N PRO A 83 16.10 11.29 7.57
CA PRO A 83 17.18 11.95 6.84
C PRO A 83 18.10 11.00 6.03
N GLY A 84 18.21 9.74 6.45
CA GLY A 84 19.13 8.77 5.85
C GLY A 84 18.43 7.67 5.06
N ARG A 85 18.89 7.39 3.83
CA ARG A 85 18.31 6.32 2.98
C ARG A 85 18.38 4.93 3.63
N VAL A 86 19.50 4.59 4.28
CA VAL A 86 19.65 3.31 4.98
C VAL A 86 18.68 3.20 6.16
N ALA A 87 18.45 4.30 6.87
CA ALA A 87 17.51 4.33 7.99
C ALA A 87 16.06 4.13 7.49
N ASN A 88 15.67 4.81 6.41
CA ASN A 88 14.39 4.57 5.74
C ASN A 88 14.25 3.12 5.28
N ASP A 89 15.26 2.54 4.65
CA ASP A 89 15.21 1.16 4.18
C ASP A 89 15.02 0.14 5.32
N ARG A 90 15.70 0.36 6.45
CA ARG A 90 15.57 -0.50 7.65
C ARG A 90 14.20 -0.35 8.28
N LEU A 91 13.74 0.89 8.50
CA LEU A 91 12.43 1.16 9.08
C LEU A 91 11.30 0.64 8.19
N GLY A 92 11.36 0.92 6.90
CA GLY A 92 10.39 0.44 5.92
C GLY A 92 10.35 -1.09 5.87
N THR A 93 11.49 -1.77 5.95
CA THR A 93 11.53 -3.24 6.06
C THR A 93 10.83 -3.75 7.31
N PHE A 94 11.09 -3.13 8.48
CA PHE A 94 10.42 -3.48 9.73
C PHE A 94 8.90 -3.27 9.65
N LEU A 95 8.47 -2.10 9.17
CA LEU A 95 7.05 -1.79 9.00
C LEU A 95 6.38 -2.71 7.97
N GLY A 96 7.11 -3.14 6.93
CA GLY A 96 6.64 -4.09 5.92
C GLY A 96 6.27 -5.46 6.49
N LEU A 97 6.89 -5.87 7.60
CA LEU A 97 6.50 -7.06 8.35
C LEU A 97 5.17 -6.84 9.07
N LEU A 98 4.99 -5.68 9.71
CA LEU A 98 3.77 -5.32 10.43
C LEU A 98 2.57 -5.07 9.51
N THR A 99 2.80 -4.58 8.30
CA THR A 99 1.76 -4.23 7.32
C THR A 99 1.56 -5.33 6.27
N LEU A 100 2.20 -6.50 6.41
CA LEU A 100 2.19 -7.57 5.40
C LEU A 100 2.50 -7.08 3.97
N ALA A 101 3.23 -5.98 3.81
CA ALA A 101 3.65 -5.41 2.54
C ALA A 101 5.17 -5.51 2.45
N PRO A 102 5.73 -6.56 1.81
CA PRO A 102 7.17 -6.79 1.77
C PRO A 102 7.89 -5.59 1.16
N TYR A 103 8.68 -4.90 1.98
CA TYR A 103 9.08 -3.54 1.70
C TYR A 103 9.80 -3.36 0.36
N HIS A 104 10.78 -4.20 0.02
CA HIS A 104 11.52 -4.01 -1.23
C HIS A 104 10.71 -4.38 -2.46
N TYR A 105 9.91 -5.45 -2.38
CA TYR A 105 8.96 -5.82 -3.43
C TYR A 105 7.96 -4.69 -3.68
N TRP A 106 7.32 -4.20 -2.62
CA TRP A 106 6.32 -3.15 -2.69
C TRP A 106 6.95 -1.84 -3.17
N ARG A 107 8.07 -1.42 -2.58
CA ARG A 107 8.78 -0.19 -2.94
C ARG A 107 9.15 -0.13 -4.42
N ARG A 108 9.62 -1.23 -4.99
CA ARG A 108 10.01 -1.27 -6.41
C ARG A 108 8.80 -1.18 -7.33
N ASN A 109 7.75 -1.95 -7.07
CA ASN A 109 6.50 -1.85 -7.81
C ASN A 109 5.89 -0.45 -7.69
N HIS A 110 5.92 0.14 -6.50
CA HIS A 110 5.45 1.49 -6.24
C HIS A 110 6.26 2.55 -6.98
N ALA A 111 7.59 2.40 -7.04
CA ALA A 111 8.43 3.27 -7.85
C ALA A 111 8.11 3.16 -9.35
N HIS A 112 7.85 1.95 -9.85
CA HIS A 112 7.38 1.73 -11.23
C HIS A 112 6.03 2.43 -11.48
N HIS A 113 5.09 2.33 -10.54
CA HIS A 113 3.82 3.04 -10.61
C HIS A 113 4.05 4.56 -10.72
N HIS A 114 4.87 5.16 -9.85
CA HIS A 114 5.11 6.60 -9.88
C HIS A 114 5.78 7.10 -11.18
N VAL A 115 6.66 6.31 -11.80
CA VAL A 115 7.29 6.72 -13.07
C VAL A 115 6.42 6.47 -14.31
N ALA A 116 5.38 5.64 -14.19
CA ALA A 116 4.49 5.27 -15.30
C ALA A 116 3.08 5.88 -15.18
N HIS A 117 2.72 6.40 -14.01
CA HIS A 117 1.38 6.91 -13.73
C HIS A 117 0.98 8.00 -14.72
N GLY A 118 -0.27 7.94 -15.18
CA GLY A 118 -0.80 8.88 -16.17
C GLY A 118 -0.25 8.70 -17.60
N ASN A 119 0.67 7.76 -17.86
CA ASN A 119 1.15 7.44 -19.20
C ASN A 119 0.35 6.29 -19.81
N LEU A 120 -0.47 6.57 -20.81
CA LEU A 120 -1.34 5.59 -21.48
C LEU A 120 -0.59 4.52 -22.27
N ASP A 121 0.70 4.73 -22.57
CA ASP A 121 1.53 3.82 -23.35
C ASP A 121 2.53 3.03 -22.50
N ALA A 122 2.59 3.31 -21.20
CA ALA A 122 3.46 2.61 -20.25
C ALA A 122 2.76 1.41 -19.61
N GLU A 123 3.56 0.44 -19.19
CA GLU A 123 3.08 -0.66 -18.35
C GLU A 123 2.67 -0.13 -16.97
N GLN A 124 1.45 -0.43 -16.54
CA GLN A 124 0.85 0.12 -15.32
C GLN A 124 1.16 -0.75 -14.08
N LEU A 125 2.42 -1.16 -13.92
CA LEU A 125 2.86 -1.95 -12.77
C LEU A 125 2.58 -1.22 -11.45
N GLY A 126 1.98 -1.94 -10.50
CA GLY A 126 1.63 -1.38 -9.18
C GLY A 126 0.41 -0.45 -9.17
N GLY A 127 -0.23 -0.19 -10.31
CA GLY A 127 -1.44 0.63 -10.41
C GLY A 127 -2.74 -0.19 -10.40
N LEU A 128 -3.88 0.52 -10.41
CA LEU A 128 -5.19 -0.07 -10.69
C LEU A 128 -5.49 0.03 -12.19
N ASP A 129 -5.80 -1.11 -12.80
CA ASP A 129 -6.09 -1.18 -14.23
C ASP A 129 -7.26 -0.27 -14.60
N THR A 130 -7.02 0.60 -15.58
CA THR A 130 -8.01 1.56 -16.06
C THR A 130 -8.01 1.54 -17.58
N LEU A 131 -9.02 0.89 -18.16
CA LEU A 131 -9.14 0.80 -19.61
C LEU A 131 -9.59 2.14 -20.19
N THR A 132 -8.98 2.52 -21.32
CA THR A 132 -9.54 3.59 -22.15
C THR A 132 -10.91 3.17 -22.72
N VAL A 133 -11.75 4.14 -23.05
CA VAL A 133 -13.07 3.87 -23.67
C VAL A 133 -12.90 3.04 -24.95
N ALA A 134 -11.89 3.35 -25.75
CA ALA A 134 -11.58 2.61 -26.97
C ALA A 134 -11.16 1.16 -26.69
N ALA A 135 -10.31 0.93 -25.68
CA ALA A 135 -9.91 -0.42 -25.25
C ALA A 135 -11.12 -1.22 -24.76
N TYR A 136 -11.94 -0.64 -23.88
CA TYR A 136 -13.14 -1.28 -23.35
C TYR A 136 -14.15 -1.67 -24.45
N ARG A 137 -14.34 -0.81 -25.46
CA ARG A 137 -15.24 -1.11 -26.60
C ARG A 137 -14.72 -2.24 -27.49
N ARG A 138 -13.40 -2.37 -27.63
CA ARG A 138 -12.77 -3.47 -28.39
C ARG A 138 -12.72 -4.79 -27.62
N SER A 139 -12.89 -4.77 -26.29
CA SER A 139 -12.89 -5.98 -25.47
C SER A 139 -14.08 -6.89 -25.76
N SER A 140 -13.89 -8.19 -25.58
CA SER A 140 -14.97 -9.18 -25.63
C SER A 140 -16.05 -8.92 -24.56
N PRO A 141 -17.28 -9.44 -24.71
CA PRO A 141 -18.33 -9.28 -23.70
C PRO A 141 -17.92 -9.77 -22.31
N LEU A 142 -17.20 -10.89 -22.24
CA LEU A 142 -16.69 -11.45 -20.98
C LEU A 142 -15.63 -10.53 -20.35
N ALA A 143 -14.68 -10.01 -21.13
CA ALA A 143 -13.67 -9.07 -20.63
C ALA A 143 -14.31 -7.77 -20.10
N ARG A 144 -15.38 -7.27 -20.75
CA ARG A 144 -16.16 -6.14 -20.26
C ARG A 144 -16.86 -6.45 -18.94
N LEU A 145 -17.48 -7.63 -18.82
CA LEU A 145 -18.10 -8.07 -17.57
C LEU A 145 -17.08 -8.17 -16.44
N SER A 146 -15.94 -8.84 -16.66
CA SER A 146 -14.85 -8.97 -15.69
C SER A 146 -14.32 -7.60 -15.27
N TYR A 147 -14.09 -6.69 -16.22
CA TYR A 147 -13.67 -5.32 -15.91
C TYR A 147 -14.70 -4.58 -15.05
N ARG A 148 -16.00 -4.71 -15.34
CA ARG A 148 -17.05 -4.09 -14.53
C ARG A 148 -17.08 -4.65 -13.11
N ILE A 149 -16.89 -5.96 -12.92
CA ILE A 149 -16.81 -6.61 -11.61
C ILE A 149 -15.58 -6.09 -10.85
N TYR A 150 -14.40 -6.14 -11.48
CA TYR A 150 -13.15 -5.62 -10.94
C TYR A 150 -13.29 -4.16 -10.47
N ARG A 151 -13.95 -3.31 -11.27
CA ARG A 151 -14.16 -1.88 -10.98
C ARG A 151 -15.35 -1.59 -10.04
N ARG A 152 -16.06 -2.59 -9.51
CA ARG A 152 -17.09 -2.35 -8.48
C ARG A 152 -16.41 -1.94 -7.17
N PRO A 153 -16.83 -0.84 -6.51
CA PRO A 153 -16.21 -0.38 -5.26
C PRO A 153 -16.14 -1.47 -4.19
N LEU A 154 -17.22 -2.26 -4.02
CA LEU A 154 -17.24 -3.36 -3.07
C LEU A 154 -16.14 -4.40 -3.37
N VAL A 155 -16.00 -4.84 -4.62
CA VAL A 155 -14.96 -5.81 -5.02
C VAL A 155 -13.57 -5.22 -4.81
N LEU A 156 -13.37 -3.98 -5.24
CA LEU A 156 -12.08 -3.30 -5.20
C LEU A 156 -11.62 -3.06 -3.75
N VAL A 157 -12.53 -2.71 -2.83
CA VAL A 157 -12.23 -2.42 -1.41
C VAL A 157 -12.27 -3.65 -0.51
N SER A 158 -12.95 -4.75 -0.89
CA SER A 158 -13.02 -5.97 -0.06
C SER A 158 -12.14 -7.11 -0.59
N VAL A 159 -12.31 -7.49 -1.87
CA VAL A 159 -11.58 -8.60 -2.49
C VAL A 159 -10.17 -8.16 -2.89
N GLY A 160 -10.03 -6.92 -3.38
CA GLY A 160 -8.75 -6.34 -3.77
C GLY A 160 -7.67 -6.45 -2.68
N PRO A 161 -7.94 -6.02 -1.43
CA PRO A 161 -6.97 -6.13 -0.34
C PRO A 161 -6.60 -7.56 0.03
N ILE A 162 -7.58 -8.46 0.04
CA ILE A 162 -7.36 -9.89 0.34
C ILE A 162 -6.42 -10.47 -0.72
N TYR A 163 -6.71 -10.25 -2.00
CA TYR A 163 -5.85 -10.68 -3.09
C TYR A 163 -4.45 -10.08 -2.98
N GLN A 164 -4.35 -8.77 -2.80
CA GLN A 164 -3.08 -8.07 -2.83
C GLN A 164 -2.17 -8.45 -1.64
N TRP A 165 -2.69 -8.50 -0.42
CA TRP A 165 -1.87 -8.72 0.78
C TRP A 165 -1.78 -10.17 1.27
N LEU A 166 -2.85 -10.97 1.09
CA LEU A 166 -2.85 -12.37 1.54
C LEU A 166 -2.40 -13.33 0.43
N LEU A 167 -2.36 -12.91 -0.83
CA LEU A 167 -1.90 -13.76 -1.93
C LEU A 167 -0.71 -13.14 -2.69
N LYS A 168 -0.90 -12.01 -3.37
CA LYS A 168 0.12 -11.43 -4.25
C LYS A 168 1.40 -11.05 -3.49
N HIS A 169 1.28 -10.44 -2.32
CA HIS A 169 2.44 -10.13 -1.47
C HIS A 169 3.10 -11.34 -0.81
N ARG A 170 2.56 -12.55 -0.97
CA ARG A 170 3.15 -13.82 -0.50
C ARG A 170 3.81 -14.59 -1.64
N LEU A 171 3.51 -14.24 -2.88
CA LEU A 171 3.94 -14.96 -4.08
C LEU A 171 4.43 -13.96 -5.13
N PRO A 172 5.74 -13.68 -5.24
CA PRO A 172 6.31 -12.71 -6.16
C PRO A 172 6.38 -13.24 -7.61
N LEU A 173 5.33 -13.93 -8.07
CA LEU A 173 5.26 -14.57 -9.39
C LEU A 173 5.04 -13.57 -10.52
N ASP A 174 4.68 -12.32 -10.19
CA ASP A 174 4.47 -11.23 -11.14
C ASP A 174 5.75 -10.42 -11.42
N ILE A 175 6.89 -10.79 -10.81
CA ILE A 175 8.18 -10.12 -11.02
C ILE A 175 9.25 -11.12 -11.51
N PRO A 176 10.21 -10.68 -12.34
CA PRO A 176 11.25 -11.57 -12.84
C PRO A 176 12.16 -12.07 -11.71
N THR A 177 12.68 -13.29 -11.85
CA THR A 177 13.58 -13.93 -10.86
C THR A 177 14.92 -13.21 -10.69
N SER A 178 15.27 -12.29 -11.59
CA SER A 178 16.42 -11.41 -11.47
C SER A 178 16.27 -10.37 -10.34
N TRP A 179 15.04 -10.09 -9.88
CA TRP A 179 14.75 -9.17 -8.77
C TRP A 179 14.98 -9.84 -7.41
N ARG A 180 16.23 -10.28 -7.18
CA ARG A 180 16.61 -11.11 -6.03
C ARG A 180 16.27 -10.47 -4.68
N ARG A 181 16.44 -9.14 -4.55
CA ARG A 181 16.18 -8.43 -3.28
C ARG A 181 14.68 -8.42 -2.95
N GLU A 182 13.84 -8.27 -3.97
CA GLU A 182 12.40 -8.23 -3.87
C GLU A 182 11.85 -9.62 -3.56
N TRP A 183 12.34 -10.66 -4.24
CA TRP A 183 12.07 -12.06 -3.91
C TRP A 183 12.43 -12.38 -2.46
N MET A 184 13.64 -12.03 -2.02
CA MET A 184 14.07 -12.22 -0.63
C MET A 184 13.20 -11.45 0.36
N SER A 185 12.75 -10.24 0.01
CA SER A 185 11.84 -9.46 0.86
C SER A 185 10.52 -10.17 1.08
N VAL A 186 9.95 -10.82 0.05
CA VAL A 186 8.72 -11.61 0.19
C VAL A 186 8.98 -12.86 1.04
N LEU A 187 9.97 -13.66 0.68
CA LEU A 187 10.28 -14.93 1.35
C LEU A 187 10.62 -14.76 2.84
N LEU A 188 11.37 -13.70 3.20
CA LEU A 188 11.65 -13.38 4.60
C LEU A 188 10.39 -12.94 5.35
N GLY A 189 9.50 -12.20 4.69
CA GLY A 189 8.19 -11.85 5.25
C GLY A 189 7.34 -13.09 5.51
N ASP A 190 7.29 -14.03 4.56
CA ASP A 190 6.58 -15.30 4.71
C ASP A 190 7.17 -16.15 5.83
N LEU A 191 8.50 -16.18 5.96
CA LEU A 191 9.18 -16.87 7.06
C LEU A 191 8.81 -16.28 8.43
N VAL A 192 8.71 -14.95 8.54
CA VAL A 192 8.27 -14.29 9.78
C VAL A 192 6.81 -14.64 10.12
N ILE A 193 5.92 -14.65 9.12
CA ILE A 193 4.52 -15.07 9.31
C ILE A 193 4.46 -16.54 9.76
N ALA A 194 5.20 -17.42 9.08
CA ALA A 194 5.27 -18.83 9.43
C ALA A 194 5.79 -19.01 10.86
N ALA A 195 6.87 -18.32 11.25
CA ALA A 195 7.39 -18.34 12.61
C ALA A 195 6.36 -17.87 13.63
N ALA A 196 5.63 -16.78 13.37
CA ALA A 196 4.58 -16.28 14.26
C ALA A 196 3.44 -17.30 14.44
N VAL A 197 3.00 -17.95 13.35
CA VAL A 197 1.98 -19.01 13.39
C VAL A 197 2.50 -20.23 14.14
N THR A 198 3.75 -20.64 13.92
CA THR A 198 4.38 -21.77 14.62
C THR A 198 4.50 -21.49 16.11
N ILE A 199 4.94 -20.29 16.52
CA ILE A 199 5.03 -19.88 17.92
C ILE A 199 3.63 -19.92 18.57
N ALA A 200 2.62 -19.36 17.90
CA ALA A 200 1.25 -19.41 18.38
C ALA A 200 0.76 -20.86 18.57
N TYR A 201 0.98 -21.72 17.57
CA TYR A 201 0.61 -23.13 17.64
C TYR A 201 1.27 -23.86 18.82
N PHE A 202 2.57 -23.68 19.04
CA PHE A 202 3.25 -24.33 20.17
C PHE A 202 2.88 -23.73 21.54
N SER A 203 2.35 -22.49 21.58
CA SER A 203 1.89 -21.86 22.83
C SER A 203 0.50 -22.32 23.31
N GLY A 204 -0.39 -22.72 22.40
CA GLY A 204 -1.79 -23.03 22.73
C GLY A 204 -2.58 -23.74 21.64
N GLY A 205 -1.89 -24.42 20.72
CA GLY A 205 -2.47 -25.13 19.59
C GLY A 205 -3.22 -24.22 18.62
N TRP A 206 -4.19 -24.80 17.90
CA TRP A 206 -5.01 -24.07 16.94
C TRP A 206 -5.84 -22.94 17.55
N SER A 207 -6.16 -23.01 18.85
CA SER A 207 -6.88 -21.94 19.54
C SER A 207 -6.05 -20.64 19.61
N ALA A 208 -4.75 -20.76 19.91
CA ALA A 208 -3.84 -19.62 19.90
C ALA A 208 -3.64 -19.05 18.48
N VAL A 209 -3.53 -19.91 17.45
CA VAL A 209 -3.45 -19.48 16.04
C VAL A 209 -4.73 -18.73 15.63
N ALA A 210 -5.90 -19.25 15.98
CA ALA A 210 -7.19 -18.60 15.69
C ALA A 210 -7.30 -17.25 16.41
N THR A 211 -6.82 -17.16 17.65
CA THR A 211 -6.80 -15.90 18.41
C THR A 211 -5.87 -14.88 17.75
N LEU A 212 -4.65 -15.27 17.37
CA LEU A 212 -3.71 -14.40 16.64
C LEU A 212 -4.34 -13.87 15.35
N ALA A 213 -4.94 -14.75 14.56
CA ALA A 213 -5.61 -14.38 13.31
C ALA A 213 -6.78 -13.42 13.56
N PHE A 214 -7.62 -13.69 14.56
CA PHE A 214 -8.77 -12.86 14.90
C PHE A 214 -8.38 -11.46 15.42
N VAL A 215 -7.28 -11.36 16.16
CA VAL A 215 -6.79 -10.06 16.66
C VAL A 215 -6.18 -9.22 15.53
N TYR A 216 -5.47 -9.87 14.62
CA TYR A 216 -4.65 -9.18 13.62
C TYR A 216 -5.41 -8.91 12.31
N LEU A 217 -6.03 -9.92 11.71
CA LEU A 217 -6.59 -9.84 10.36
C LEU A 217 -7.69 -8.78 10.19
N PRO A 218 -8.61 -8.53 11.15
CA PRO A 218 -9.59 -7.47 11.00
C PRO A 218 -8.95 -6.08 10.86
N SER A 219 -7.88 -5.79 11.60
CA SER A 219 -7.15 -4.52 11.49
C SER A 219 -6.47 -4.39 10.12
N VAL A 220 -5.92 -5.49 9.63
CA VAL A 220 -5.27 -5.62 8.31
C VAL A 220 -6.28 -5.37 7.18
N LEU A 221 -7.47 -5.96 7.26
CA LEU A 221 -8.54 -5.77 6.26
C LEU A 221 -9.05 -4.33 6.25
N VAL A 222 -9.24 -3.71 7.42
CA VAL A 222 -9.61 -2.29 7.51
C VAL A 222 -8.51 -1.42 6.89
N ALA A 223 -7.26 -1.63 7.29
CA ALA A 223 -6.12 -0.86 6.79
C ALA A 223 -6.10 -0.89 5.26
N PHE A 224 -6.01 -2.06 4.65
CA PHE A 224 -5.84 -2.15 3.20
C PHE A 224 -7.09 -1.85 2.41
N GLY A 225 -8.29 -2.09 2.96
CA GLY A 225 -9.54 -1.61 2.36
C GLY A 225 -9.54 -0.09 2.23
N VAL A 226 -9.20 0.62 3.32
CA VAL A 226 -9.04 2.08 3.30
C VAL A 226 -7.91 2.50 2.36
N GLY A 227 -6.80 1.77 2.35
CA GLY A 227 -5.64 2.09 1.50
C GLY A 227 -5.92 2.02 0.02
N ILE A 228 -6.55 0.93 -0.42
CA ILE A 228 -6.98 0.79 -1.81
C ILE A 228 -8.03 1.84 -2.16
N TRP A 229 -8.96 2.14 -1.25
CA TRP A 229 -9.95 3.18 -1.47
C TRP A 229 -9.30 4.55 -1.65
N LEU A 230 -8.37 4.94 -0.77
CA LEU A 230 -7.60 6.18 -0.89
C LEU A 230 -6.83 6.22 -2.21
N PHE A 231 -6.11 5.16 -2.55
CA PHE A 231 -5.38 5.06 -3.80
C PHE A 231 -6.31 5.26 -5.01
N TYR A 232 -7.47 4.60 -5.01
CA TYR A 232 -8.46 4.72 -6.06
C TYR A 232 -8.96 6.15 -6.21
N ILE A 233 -9.51 6.76 -5.15
CA ILE A 233 -10.10 8.10 -5.25
C ILE A 233 -9.04 9.16 -5.59
N GLN A 234 -7.81 8.97 -5.10
CA GLN A 234 -6.69 9.88 -5.37
C GLN A 234 -6.26 9.82 -6.83
N HIS A 235 -6.27 8.67 -7.48
CA HIS A 235 -5.73 8.54 -8.85
C HIS A 235 -6.81 8.41 -9.93
N GLN A 236 -8.10 8.36 -9.55
CA GLN A 236 -9.23 8.11 -10.46
C GLN A 236 -10.37 9.11 -10.23
N PHE A 237 -10.20 10.31 -10.78
CA PHE A 237 -11.17 11.39 -10.67
C PHE A 237 -11.39 12.07 -12.03
N PRO A 238 -12.53 12.80 -12.22
CA PRO A 238 -12.77 13.55 -13.44
C PRO A 238 -11.64 14.55 -13.71
N GLY A 239 -11.04 14.47 -14.91
CA GLY A 239 -9.94 15.36 -15.29
C GLY A 239 -8.54 14.90 -14.83
N ALA A 240 -8.41 13.71 -14.23
CA ALA A 240 -7.11 13.15 -13.87
C ALA A 240 -6.14 13.12 -15.07
N TYR A 241 -4.85 13.36 -14.79
CA TYR A 241 -3.81 13.41 -15.81
C TYR A 241 -3.58 12.04 -16.47
N TRP A 242 -3.99 11.94 -17.74
CA TRP A 242 -3.70 10.81 -18.61
C TRP A 242 -3.25 11.32 -19.98
N ARG A 243 -2.04 10.95 -20.41
CA ARG A 243 -1.42 11.40 -21.66
C ARG A 243 -0.76 10.23 -22.38
N ARG A 244 -0.64 10.36 -23.71
CA ARG A 244 0.24 9.50 -24.51
C ARG A 244 1.68 9.89 -24.24
N ARG A 245 2.62 8.98 -24.53
CA ARG A 245 4.04 9.14 -24.23
C ARG A 245 4.64 10.44 -24.76
N GLU A 246 4.19 10.91 -25.92
CA GLU A 246 4.65 12.15 -26.55
C GLU A 246 4.29 13.42 -25.76
N ASP A 247 3.13 13.42 -25.09
CA ASP A 247 2.61 14.54 -24.32
C ASP A 247 2.73 14.34 -22.80
N TRP A 248 3.37 13.24 -22.37
CA TRP A 248 3.47 12.89 -20.96
C TRP A 248 4.70 13.53 -20.31
N SER A 249 4.49 14.12 -19.13
CA SER A 249 5.53 14.67 -18.27
C SER A 249 5.46 14.06 -16.88
N PHE A 250 6.61 13.61 -16.36
CA PHE A 250 6.73 13.08 -15.01
C PHE A 250 6.28 14.09 -13.94
N ASP A 251 6.72 15.35 -14.07
CA ASP A 251 6.40 16.38 -13.09
C ASP A 251 4.92 16.74 -13.13
N GLU A 252 4.30 16.79 -14.32
CA GLU A 252 2.87 17.06 -14.47
C GLU A 252 2.00 15.90 -13.97
N ALA A 253 2.42 14.66 -14.23
CA ALA A 253 1.77 13.48 -13.68
C ALA A 253 1.80 13.49 -12.14
N GLY A 254 2.91 13.95 -11.54
CA GLY A 254 3.03 14.11 -10.09
C GLY A 254 2.11 15.19 -9.49
N LEU A 255 1.85 16.29 -10.21
CA LEU A 255 1.01 17.39 -9.72
C LEU A 255 -0.47 17.25 -10.05
N TYR A 256 -0.80 16.77 -11.24
CA TYR A 256 -2.17 16.72 -11.78
C TYR A 256 -2.73 15.29 -11.86
N GLY A 257 -1.91 14.28 -11.56
CA GLY A 257 -2.31 12.87 -11.56
C GLY A 257 -2.92 12.38 -10.25
N SER A 258 -2.95 13.22 -9.21
CA SER A 258 -3.54 12.90 -7.90
C SER A 258 -4.55 13.97 -7.47
N SER A 259 -5.66 13.57 -6.85
CA SER A 259 -6.62 14.50 -6.25
C SER A 259 -6.10 14.96 -4.89
N PHE A 260 -6.00 16.27 -4.70
CA PHE A 260 -5.72 16.89 -3.39
C PHE A 260 -6.92 16.79 -2.46
#